data_AF-A0A699USE8-F1
#
_entry.id   AF-A0A699USE8-F1
#
_cell.length_a   1.000
_cell.length_b   1.000
_cell.length_c   1.000
_cell.angle_alpha   90.00
_cell.angle_beta   90.00
_cell.angle_gamma   90.00
#
_symmetry.space_group_name_H-M   'P 1'
#
loop_
_entity.id
_entity.type
_entity.pdbx_description
1 polymer ?
#
loop_
_entity_poly.entity_id
_entity_poly.type
_entity_poly.pdbx_seq_one_letter_code
_entity_poly.pdbx_strand_id
1 'polypeptide(L)'
;MESQSETTQTVSTLKLPVLKTREYNLWSMWMEQYLTFTDNALWEVIVNGDSVSSVTSASSEGPIPPKTAKQKLARKNEIKSKSTLMLAIPDEHRLKFHDCKDAKSLWEGIKNRFGGNKESKKMQKTILKQDYENFVASSQEGLDKTYDRF
;
A
#
# COMPACT_ATOMS: atom_id res chain seq x y z
N MET A 1 -7.45 29.31 42.34
CA MET A 1 -6.55 28.35 41.67
C MET A 1 -7.43 27.45 40.82
N GLU A 2 -7.60 27.80 39.56
CA GLU A 2 -8.35 26.99 38.59
C GLU A 2 -7.51 25.76 38.22
N SER A 3 -8.13 24.58 38.28
CA SER A 3 -7.53 23.32 37.87
C SER A 3 -7.72 23.17 36.37
N GLN A 4 -6.61 23.10 35.62
CA GLN A 4 -6.66 22.78 34.19
C GLN A 4 -6.84 21.27 34.02
N SER A 5 -7.93 20.88 33.35
CA SER A 5 -8.17 19.52 32.91
C SER A 5 -7.24 19.18 31.74
N GLU A 6 -6.33 18.24 31.94
CA GLU A 6 -5.55 17.63 30.87
C GLU A 6 -6.48 16.78 30.00
N THR A 7 -6.74 17.23 28.78
CA THR A 7 -7.42 16.43 27.75
C THR A 7 -6.43 15.42 27.20
N THR A 8 -6.56 14.17 27.63
CA THR A 8 -5.90 13.04 26.99
C THR A 8 -6.40 12.95 25.55
N GLN A 9 -5.60 13.40 24.58
CA GLN A 9 -5.88 13.16 23.17
C GLN A 9 -5.73 11.67 22.90
N THR A 10 -6.86 10.98 22.76
CA THR A 10 -6.92 9.61 22.29
C THR A 10 -6.42 9.58 20.85
N VAL A 11 -5.13 9.31 20.65
CA VAL A 11 -4.55 9.11 19.32
C VAL A 11 -5.20 7.84 18.75
N SER A 12 -6.15 8.02 17.84
CA SER A 12 -6.83 6.92 17.16
C SER A 12 -5.79 6.09 16.43
N THR A 13 -5.58 4.84 16.89
CA THR A 13 -4.60 3.94 16.29
C THR A 13 -5.16 3.44 14.97
N LEU A 14 -4.59 3.87 13.85
CA LEU A 14 -4.96 3.32 12.54
C LEU A 14 -4.69 1.81 12.51
N LYS A 15 -5.69 1.05 12.10
CA LYS A 15 -5.57 -0.40 11.91
C LYS A 15 -4.84 -0.68 10.59
N LEU A 16 -3.84 -1.57 10.62
CA LEU A 16 -3.15 -2.01 9.41
C LEU A 16 -4.13 -2.69 8.44
N PRO A 17 -4.29 -2.21 7.20
CA PRO A 17 -5.19 -2.84 6.24
C PRO A 17 -4.56 -4.11 5.66
N VAL A 18 -5.29 -5.23 5.78
CA VAL A 18 -4.85 -6.54 5.27
C VAL A 18 -5.37 -6.73 3.85
N LEU A 19 -4.51 -7.22 2.96
CA LEU A 19 -4.83 -7.44 1.55
C LEU A 19 -5.83 -8.58 1.39
N LYS A 20 -6.88 -8.31 0.61
CA LYS A 20 -7.81 -9.35 0.12
C LYS A 20 -7.73 -9.45 -1.39
N THR A 21 -7.81 -10.67 -1.92
CA THR A 21 -7.58 -10.98 -3.34
C THR A 21 -8.47 -10.21 -4.32
N ARG A 22 -9.70 -9.84 -3.93
CA ARG A 22 -10.64 -9.08 -4.77
C ARG A 22 -10.72 -7.58 -4.47
N GLU A 23 -10.03 -7.10 -3.44
CA GLU A 23 -10.12 -5.72 -2.96
C GLU A 23 -8.81 -4.95 -3.14
N TYR A 24 -7.95 -5.36 -4.08
CA TYR A 24 -6.62 -4.74 -4.27
C TYR A 24 -6.70 -3.22 -4.42
N ASN A 25 -7.60 -2.67 -5.23
CA ASN A 25 -7.69 -1.23 -5.47
C ASN A 25 -7.99 -0.44 -4.18
N LEU A 26 -8.91 -0.96 -3.37
CA LEU A 26 -9.25 -0.36 -2.07
C LEU A 26 -8.10 -0.52 -1.09
N TRP A 27 -7.52 -1.71 -1.02
CA TRP A 27 -6.37 -2.00 -0.17
C TRP A 27 -5.16 -1.12 -0.51
N SER A 28 -4.84 -0.91 -1.79
CA SER A 28 -3.67 -0.12 -2.19
C SER A 28 -3.81 1.33 -1.75
N MET A 29 -5.01 1.90 -1.88
CA MET A 29 -5.31 3.24 -1.38
C MET A 29 -5.17 3.32 0.15
N TRP A 30 -5.69 2.32 0.87
CA TRP A 30 -5.64 2.30 2.33
C TRP A 30 -4.22 2.07 2.86
N MET A 31 -3.41 1.24 2.20
CA MET A 31 -2.01 1.05 2.58
C MET A 31 -1.17 2.29 2.33
N GLU A 32 -1.36 2.98 1.20
CA GLU A 32 -0.70 4.26 0.94
C GLU A 32 -1.03 5.26 2.05
N GLN A 33 -2.32 5.44 2.36
CA GLN A 33 -2.76 6.34 3.43
C GLN A 33 -2.18 5.94 4.80
N TYR A 34 -2.17 4.65 5.12
CA TYR A 34 -1.63 4.13 6.38
C TYR A 34 -0.14 4.44 6.54
N LEU A 35 0.66 4.20 5.50
CA LEU A 35 2.10 4.46 5.53
C LEU A 35 2.38 5.95 5.62
N THR A 36 1.71 6.76 4.80
CA THR A 36 1.87 8.22 4.78
C THR A 36 1.48 8.85 6.12
N PHE A 37 0.38 8.41 6.72
CA PHE A 37 -0.04 8.91 8.04
C PHE A 37 0.92 8.48 9.15
N THR A 38 1.43 7.26 9.11
CA THR A 38 2.34 6.74 10.15
C THR A 38 3.69 7.44 10.10
N ASP A 39 4.25 7.60 8.90
CA ASP A 39 5.49 8.31 8.62
C ASP A 39 5.62 8.46 7.09
N ASN A 40 5.48 9.69 6.59
CA ASN A 40 5.55 10.01 5.17
C ASN A 40 6.79 9.40 4.48
N ALA A 41 7.91 9.29 5.19
CA ALA A 41 9.14 8.73 4.63
C ALA A 41 9.02 7.24 4.24
N LEU A 42 8.04 6.51 4.78
CA LEU A 42 7.81 5.10 4.44
C LEU A 42 7.24 4.92 3.04
N TRP A 43 6.30 5.79 2.65
CA TRP A 43 5.72 5.78 1.31
C TRP A 43 6.74 6.28 0.27
N GLU A 44 7.47 7.35 0.60
CA GLU A 44 8.56 7.89 -0.24
C GLU A 44 9.59 6.82 -0.62
N VAL A 45 9.95 5.94 0.31
CA VAL A 45 10.88 4.83 0.04
C VAL A 45 10.32 3.84 -0.99
N ILE A 46 9.02 3.54 -0.96
CA ILE A 46 8.37 2.64 -1.92
C ILE A 46 8.32 3.28 -3.32
N VAL A 47 7.99 4.57 -3.40
CA VAL A 47 7.87 5.29 -4.69
C VAL A 47 9.24 5.49 -5.33
N ASN A 48 10.19 6.05 -4.58
CA ASN A 48 11.51 6.39 -5.10
C ASN A 48 12.38 5.14 -5.29
N GLY A 49 12.20 4.12 -4.45
CA GLY A 49 13.04 2.93 -4.41
C GLY A 49 14.32 3.14 -3.62
N ASP A 50 15.10 2.07 -3.49
CA ASP A 50 16.27 2.05 -2.62
C ASP A 50 17.36 3.01 -3.14
N SER A 51 17.34 4.23 -2.62
CA SER A 51 18.33 5.27 -2.93
C SER A 51 19.70 4.94 -2.31
N VAL A 52 19.78 3.90 -1.47
CA VAL A 52 21.01 3.50 -0.78
C VAL A 52 21.95 2.71 -1.69
N SER A 53 21.45 2.02 -2.73
CA SER A 53 22.29 1.18 -3.58
C SER A 53 23.13 1.94 -4.63
N SER A 54 22.89 3.24 -4.83
CA SER A 54 23.59 4.03 -5.86
C SER A 54 24.99 4.52 -5.44
N VAL A 55 25.36 4.41 -4.15
CA VAL A 55 26.60 5.05 -3.65
C VAL A 55 27.83 4.12 -3.68
N THR A 56 27.72 2.87 -4.12
CA THR A 56 28.85 1.91 -4.07
C THR A 56 29.41 1.50 -5.43
N SER A 57 29.43 2.42 -6.40
CA SER A 57 30.22 2.24 -7.61
C SER A 57 30.87 3.54 -8.09
N ALA A 58 31.74 4.11 -7.27
CA ALA A 58 32.83 4.94 -7.75
C ALA A 58 34.06 4.68 -6.88
N SER A 59 35.05 4.06 -7.50
CA SER A 59 36.39 3.81 -6.97
C SER A 59 37.07 5.11 -6.50
N SER A 60 37.55 5.14 -5.27
CA SER A 60 38.93 5.54 -4.94
C SER A 60 39.25 5.18 -3.48
N GLU A 61 40.45 4.64 -3.27
CA GLU A 61 41.02 4.33 -1.96
C GLU A 61 41.05 5.58 -1.07
N GLY A 62 40.25 5.56 -0.01
CA GLY A 62 40.19 6.61 1.01
C GLY A 62 39.45 6.12 2.25
N PRO A 63 39.68 6.72 3.43
CA PRO A 63 39.09 6.28 4.68
C PRO A 63 37.57 6.22 4.57
N ILE A 64 36.98 5.05 4.86
CA ILE A 64 35.54 4.81 4.80
C ILE A 64 34.84 5.89 5.66
N PRO A 65 34.05 6.80 5.06
CA PRO A 65 33.35 7.82 5.82
C PRO A 65 32.37 7.15 6.80
N PRO A 66 32.21 7.66 8.03
CA PRO A 66 31.21 7.15 8.95
C PRO A 66 29.84 7.19 8.27
N LYS A 67 29.16 6.03 8.15
CA LYS A 67 27.80 5.93 7.59
C LYS A 67 26.92 7.06 8.14
N THR A 68 26.64 8.05 7.30
CA THR A 68 25.94 9.29 7.68
C THR A 68 24.60 8.97 8.33
N ALA A 69 24.17 9.76 9.33
CA ALA A 69 22.89 9.55 10.02
C ALA A 69 21.70 9.36 9.06
N LYS A 70 21.72 10.06 7.91
CA LYS A 70 20.75 9.94 6.82
C LYS A 70 20.71 8.54 6.19
N GLN A 71 21.86 7.89 5.98
CA GLN A 71 21.91 6.54 5.41
C GLN A 71 21.36 5.50 6.41
N LYS A 72 21.66 5.66 7.70
CA LYS A 72 21.10 4.81 8.76
C LYS A 72 19.57 4.96 8.83
N LEU A 73 19.07 6.19 8.73
CA LEU A 73 17.63 6.48 8.70
C LEU A 73 16.96 5.88 7.46
N ALA A 74 17.55 6.05 6.27
CA ALA A 74 17.03 5.47 5.03
C ALA A 74 16.91 3.93 5.13
N ARG A 75 17.94 3.25 5.65
CA ARG A 75 17.90 1.79 5.88
C ARG A 75 16.82 1.38 6.88
N LYS A 76 16.61 2.17 7.94
CA LYS A 76 15.54 1.91 8.92
C LYS A 76 14.16 2.03 8.27
N ASN A 77 13.96 3.05 7.44
CA ASN A 77 12.69 3.27 6.75
C ASN A 77 12.43 2.17 5.73
N GLU A 78 13.44 1.76 4.96
CA GLU A 78 13.39 0.61 4.05
C GLU A 78 12.91 -0.66 4.76
N ILE A 79 13.56 -1.03 5.87
CA ILE A 79 13.18 -2.20 6.66
C ILE A 79 11.75 -2.07 7.18
N LYS A 80 11.36 -0.88 7.67
CA LYS A 80 10.03 -0.65 8.24
C LYS A 80 8.94 -0.69 7.17
N SER A 81 9.15 -0.07 6.01
CA SER A 81 8.22 -0.12 4.87
C SER A 81 8.01 -1.55 4.38
N LYS A 82 9.12 -2.28 4.14
CA LYS A 82 9.06 -3.67 3.68
C LYS A 82 8.36 -4.58 4.70
N SER A 83 8.68 -4.44 5.98
CA SER A 83 8.08 -5.23 7.06
C SER A 83 6.57 -4.96 7.18
N THR A 84 6.17 -3.69 7.07
CA THR A 84 4.75 -3.30 7.12
C THR A 84 3.97 -3.90 5.96
N LEU A 85 4.51 -3.81 4.73
CA LEU A 85 3.90 -4.45 3.56
C LEU A 85 3.79 -5.97 3.73
N MET A 86 4.83 -6.64 4.24
CA MET A 86 4.81 -8.09 4.49
C MET A 86 3.71 -8.47 5.49
N LEU A 87 3.53 -7.67 6.55
CA LEU A 87 2.49 -7.89 7.55
C LEU A 87 1.07 -7.74 6.98
N ALA A 88 0.89 -6.83 6.02
CA ALA A 88 -0.38 -6.61 5.34
C ALA A 88 -0.76 -7.72 4.34
N ILE A 89 0.17 -8.63 3.99
CA ILE A 89 -0.09 -9.76 3.07
C ILE A 89 -0.53 -11.00 3.87
N PRO A 90 -1.64 -11.67 3.49
CA PRO A 90 -2.03 -12.96 4.06
C PRO A 90 -0.97 -14.05 3.91
N ASP A 91 -0.86 -14.93 4.89
CA ASP A 91 0.18 -15.98 4.95
C ASP A 91 0.20 -16.89 3.71
N GLU A 92 -0.98 -17.24 3.19
CA GLU A 92 -1.16 -18.01 1.94
C GLU A 92 -0.46 -17.42 0.72
N HIS A 93 -0.07 -16.15 0.80
CA HIS A 93 0.51 -15.39 -0.31
C HIS A 93 1.91 -14.88 -0.03
N ARG A 94 2.36 -14.83 1.24
CA ARG A 94 3.65 -14.27 1.67
C ARG A 94 4.85 -14.92 0.99
N LEU A 95 4.87 -16.25 0.87
CA LEU A 95 5.99 -16.98 0.27
C LEU A 95 6.28 -16.58 -1.18
N LYS A 96 5.30 -16.06 -1.93
CA LYS A 96 5.51 -15.64 -3.32
C LYS A 96 6.28 -14.32 -3.45
N PHE A 97 6.58 -13.66 -2.34
CA PHE A 97 7.28 -12.37 -2.30
C PHE A 97 8.64 -12.44 -1.57
N HIS A 98 9.14 -13.65 -1.28
CA HIS A 98 10.41 -13.81 -0.57
C HIS A 98 11.62 -13.24 -1.33
N ASP A 99 11.57 -13.28 -2.67
CA ASP A 99 12.63 -12.76 -3.54
C ASP A 99 12.67 -11.23 -3.65
N CYS A 100 11.64 -10.53 -3.19
CA CYS A 100 11.58 -9.07 -3.22
C CYS A 100 12.65 -8.51 -2.29
N LYS A 101 13.68 -7.85 -2.85
CA LYS A 101 14.84 -7.36 -2.10
C LYS A 101 14.49 -6.12 -1.27
N ASP A 102 13.74 -5.19 -1.85
CA ASP A 102 13.34 -3.91 -1.27
C ASP A 102 11.81 -3.74 -1.25
N ALA A 103 11.34 -2.71 -0.53
CA ALA A 103 9.95 -2.36 -0.34
C ALA A 103 9.25 -2.01 -1.67
N LYS A 104 9.97 -1.37 -2.60
CA LYS A 104 9.46 -1.03 -3.93
C LYS A 104 9.19 -2.27 -4.78
N SER A 105 10.15 -3.19 -4.84
CA SER A 105 10.03 -4.46 -5.54
C SER A 105 8.91 -5.31 -4.94
N LEU A 106 8.73 -5.27 -3.61
CA LEU A 106 7.62 -5.92 -2.93
C LEU A 106 6.28 -5.31 -3.36
N TRP A 107 6.14 -3.98 -3.33
CA TRP A 107 4.94 -3.28 -3.77
C TRP A 107 4.55 -3.59 -5.22
N GLU A 108 5.51 -3.52 -6.15
CA GLU A 108 5.27 -3.84 -7.57
C GLU A 108 4.91 -5.32 -7.76
N GLY A 109 5.53 -6.22 -6.99
CA GLY A 109 5.15 -7.64 -6.98
C GLY A 109 3.69 -7.84 -6.57
N ILE A 110 3.25 -7.18 -5.48
CA ILE A 110 1.86 -7.24 -5.01
C ILE A 110 0.92 -6.68 -6.09
N LYS A 111 1.26 -5.52 -6.66
CA LYS A 111 0.49 -4.88 -7.73
C LYS A 111 0.35 -5.76 -8.96
N ASN A 112 1.42 -6.39 -9.42
CA ASN A 112 1.40 -7.29 -10.56
C ASN A 112 0.48 -8.51 -10.30
N ARG A 113 0.52 -9.03 -9.08
CA ARG A 113 -0.25 -10.23 -8.72
C ARG A 113 -1.72 -9.98 -8.45
N PHE A 114 -2.05 -8.88 -7.75
CA PHE A 114 -3.41 -8.62 -7.25
C PHE A 114 -4.09 -7.43 -7.93
N GLY A 115 -3.32 -6.52 -8.55
CA GLY A 115 -3.87 -5.37 -9.27
C GLY A 115 -4.56 -5.70 -10.59
N GLY A 116 -4.58 -6.98 -10.96
CA GLY A 116 -5.18 -7.48 -12.16
C GLY A 116 -4.36 -7.12 -13.40
N ASN A 117 -4.05 -8.13 -14.21
CA ASN A 117 -3.46 -7.90 -15.53
C ASN A 117 -4.48 -7.20 -16.46
N LYS A 118 -4.02 -6.71 -17.63
CA LYS A 118 -4.88 -6.03 -18.62
C LYS A 118 -6.10 -6.87 -19.00
N GLU A 119 -5.95 -8.18 -19.08
CA GLU A 119 -7.02 -9.12 -19.42
C GLU A 119 -8.03 -9.32 -18.28
N SER A 120 -7.61 -9.33 -17.02
CA SER A 120 -8.55 -9.43 -15.89
C SER A 120 -9.33 -8.14 -15.67
N LYS A 121 -8.72 -6.98 -15.93
CA LYS A 121 -9.45 -5.69 -15.99
C LYS A 121 -10.44 -5.66 -17.14
N LYS A 122 -10.05 -6.19 -18.31
CA LYS A 122 -10.95 -6.34 -19.46
C LYS A 122 -12.10 -7.29 -19.14
N MET A 123 -11.83 -8.41 -18.47
CA MET A 123 -12.86 -9.36 -18.04
C MET A 123 -13.80 -8.76 -16.99
N GLN A 124 -13.29 -8.05 -15.96
CA GLN A 124 -14.14 -7.32 -15.02
C GLN A 124 -15.00 -6.26 -15.72
N LYS A 125 -14.44 -5.53 -16.68
CA LYS A 125 -15.20 -4.57 -17.50
C LYS A 125 -16.31 -5.26 -18.31
N THR A 126 -16.03 -6.44 -18.88
CA THR A 126 -17.05 -7.23 -19.59
C THR A 126 -18.12 -7.75 -18.65
N ILE A 127 -17.77 -8.22 -17.45
CA ILE A 127 -18.73 -8.68 -16.43
C ILE A 127 -19.63 -7.52 -16.00
N LEU A 128 -19.06 -6.37 -15.63
CA LEU A 128 -19.84 -5.18 -15.26
C LEU A 128 -20.75 -4.70 -16.40
N LYS A 129 -20.29 -4.78 -17.66
CA LYS A 129 -21.13 -4.44 -18.82
C LYS A 129 -22.28 -5.43 -18.99
N GLN A 130 -22.03 -6.72 -18.81
CA GLN A 130 -23.05 -7.76 -18.88
C GLN A 130 -24.07 -7.60 -17.74
N ASP A 131 -23.61 -7.34 -16.52
CA ASP A 131 -24.46 -7.09 -15.37
C ASP A 131 -25.33 -5.84 -15.58
N TYR A 132 -24.78 -4.81 -16.23
CA TYR A 132 -25.55 -3.62 -16.61
C TYR A 132 -26.61 -3.91 -17.67
N GLU A 133 -26.26 -4.65 -18.72
CA GLU A 133 -27.20 -5.03 -19.79
C GLU A 133 -28.31 -5.98 -19.27
N ASN A 134 -27.99 -6.81 -18.28
CA ASN A 134 -28.93 -7.70 -17.61
C ASN A 134 -29.74 -6.99 -16.50
N PHE A 135 -29.39 -5.75 -16.16
CA PHE A 135 -30.10 -5.01 -15.12
C PHE A 135 -31.46 -4.57 -15.63
N VAL A 136 -32.52 -5.11 -15.03
CA VAL A 136 -33.89 -4.68 -15.27
C VAL A 136 -34.31 -3.77 -14.10
N ALA A 137 -34.59 -2.51 -14.41
CA ALA A 137 -35.26 -1.60 -13.49
C ALA A 137 -36.76 -1.94 -13.50
N SER A 138 -37.33 -2.26 -12.34
CA SER A 138 -38.77 -2.48 -12.24
C SER A 138 -39.51 -1.16 -12.36
N SER A 139 -40.64 -1.13 -13.08
CA SER A 139 -41.49 0.06 -13.18
C SER A 139 -42.15 0.46 -11.84
N GLN A 140 -42.06 -0.41 -10.82
CA GLN A 140 -42.51 -0.13 -9.46
C GLN A 140 -41.40 0.35 -8.51
N GLU A 141 -40.13 0.33 -8.93
CA GLU A 141 -39.02 0.89 -8.15
C GLU A 141 -38.83 2.37 -8.46
N GLY A 142 -38.64 3.17 -7.41
CA GLY A 142 -38.22 4.56 -7.54
C GLY A 142 -36.81 4.67 -8.14
N LEU A 143 -36.51 5.82 -8.74
CA LEU A 143 -35.19 6.14 -9.27
C LEU A 143 -34.09 6.05 -8.19
N ASP A 144 -34.41 6.38 -6.94
CA ASP A 144 -33.50 6.28 -5.79
C ASP A 144 -33.08 4.82 -5.52
N LYS A 145 -34.05 3.91 -5.44
CA LYS A 145 -33.84 2.47 -5.18
C LYS A 145 -33.13 1.76 -6.33
N THR A 146 -33.35 2.24 -7.55
CA THR A 146 -32.69 1.72 -8.75
C THR A 146 -31.20 2.07 -8.75
N TYR A 147 -30.84 3.26 -8.24
CA TYR A 147 -29.45 3.71 -8.15
C TYR A 147 -28.65 2.94 -7.09
N ASP A 148 -29.25 2.66 -5.92
CA ASP A 148 -28.59 1.93 -4.83
C ASP A 148 -28.30 0.44 -5.13
N ARG A 149 -28.94 -0.13 -6.16
CA ARG A 149 -28.74 -1.53 -6.59
C ARG A 149 -27.55 -1.74 -7.52
N PHE A 150 -26.94 -0.65 -8.02
CA PHE A 150 -25.79 -0.67 -8.93
C PHE A 150 -24.47 -0.41 -8.18
#